data_AF-A0A707XG50-F1
#
_entry.id   AF-A0A707XG50-F1
#
_cell.length_a   1.000
_cell.length_b   1.000
_cell.length_c   1.000
_cell.angle_alpha   90.00
_cell.angle_beta   90.00
_cell.angle_gamma   90.00
#
_symmetry.space_group_name_H-M   'P 1'
#
loop_
_entity.id
_entity.type
_entity.pdbx_description
1 polymer ?
#
loop_
_entity_poly.entity_id
_entity_poly.type
_entity_poly.pdbx_seq_one_letter_code
_entity_poly.pdbx_strand_id
1 'polypeptide(L)'
;MSASLAILTIGVVPMSEVLPLLTEYIDEQHITHHSLLGKMSREDVMADYAVEPGDDPLLTLLNDNQIAHVSRQKVERDLQSVVEVLDNQGYDVIILMSTAAIKSMAARNSILLEPLRIIPPLVAS
;
A
#
# COMPACT_ATOMS: atom_id res chain seq x y z
N MET A 1 -4.81 22.60 -11.72
CA MET A 1 -5.57 21.52 -11.07
C MET A 1 -4.52 20.62 -10.45
N SER A 2 -4.37 20.66 -9.13
CA SER A 2 -3.45 19.74 -8.44
C SER A 2 -4.18 18.40 -8.35
N ALA A 3 -3.62 17.36 -8.98
CA ALA A 3 -4.18 16.01 -8.87
C ALA A 3 -4.14 15.57 -7.40
N SER A 4 -5.12 14.80 -6.96
CA SER A 4 -5.17 14.18 -5.63
C SER A 4 -4.47 12.83 -5.65
N LEU A 5 -3.64 12.57 -4.64
CA LEU A 5 -2.80 11.38 -4.55
C LEU A 5 -3.06 10.63 -3.25
N ALA A 6 -3.45 9.36 -3.35
CA ALA A 6 -3.44 8.42 -2.23
C ALA A 6 -2.23 7.50 -2.33
N ILE A 7 -1.47 7.37 -1.23
CA ILE A 7 -0.38 6.42 -1.09
C ILE A 7 -0.87 5.28 -0.20
N LEU A 8 -0.82 4.06 -0.69
CA LEU A 8 -1.24 2.85 0.02
C LEU A 8 -0.03 1.97 0.34
N THR A 9 0.15 1.60 1.60
CA THR A 9 1.18 0.65 2.06
C THR A 9 0.57 -0.51 2.85
N ILE A 10 1.26 -1.64 2.92
CA ILE A 10 0.83 -2.79 3.74
C ILE A 10 1.15 -2.53 5.22
N GLY A 11 2.44 -2.37 5.53
CA GLY A 11 2.94 -2.03 6.85
C GLY A 11 3.32 -0.56 6.97
N VAL A 12 4.11 -0.27 8.01
CA VAL A 12 4.74 1.05 8.14
C VAL A 12 5.93 1.16 7.20
N VAL A 13 5.98 2.27 6.47
CA VAL A 13 7.07 2.63 5.56
C VAL A 13 7.51 4.04 5.91
N PRO A 14 8.82 4.31 6.07
CA PRO A 14 9.29 5.65 6.38
C PRO A 14 9.06 6.58 5.18
N MET A 15 7.98 7.36 5.26
CA MET A 15 7.59 8.30 4.20
C MET A 15 8.43 9.59 4.19
N SER A 16 9.29 9.80 5.19
CA SER A 16 10.13 11.00 5.33
C SER A 16 11.08 11.22 4.15
N GLU A 17 11.48 10.16 3.46
CA GLU A 17 12.38 10.22 2.30
C GLU A 17 11.62 10.43 0.98
N VAL A 18 10.38 9.92 0.88
CA VAL A 18 9.61 9.90 -0.37
C VAL A 18 8.69 11.11 -0.50
N LEU A 19 8.10 11.58 0.60
CA LEU A 19 7.21 12.75 0.58
C LEU A 19 7.85 13.99 -0.02
N PRO A 20 9.10 14.38 0.34
CA PRO A 20 9.73 15.56 -0.25
C PRO A 20 9.77 15.52 -1.78
N LEU A 21 10.07 14.35 -2.36
CA LEU A 21 10.14 14.15 -3.81
C LEU A 21 8.78 14.32 -4.50
N LEU A 22 7.69 13.92 -3.83
CA LEU A 22 6.34 14.10 -4.35
C LEU A 22 5.89 15.56 -4.19
N THR A 23 6.24 16.20 -3.07
CA THR A 23 5.85 17.59 -2.78
C THR A 23 6.47 18.63 -3.71
N GLU A 24 7.50 18.26 -4.48
CA GLU A 24 8.01 19.09 -5.60
C GLU A 24 6.99 19.27 -6.74
N TYR A 25 6.03 18.33 -6.88
CA TYR A 25 5.10 18.28 -8.01
C TYR A 25 3.62 18.44 -7.60
N ILE A 26 3.28 18.11 -6.35
CA ILE A 26 1.91 18.15 -5.81
C ILE A 26 1.94 18.71 -4.38
N ASP A 27 1.04 19.64 -4.05
CA ASP A 27 0.99 20.17 -2.68
C ASP A 27 0.71 19.05 -1.67
N GLU A 28 1.41 19.06 -0.53
CA GLU A 28 1.31 18.02 0.51
C GLU A 28 -0.13 17.78 0.98
N GLN A 29 -0.97 18.82 1.02
CA GLN A 29 -2.40 18.72 1.36
C GLN A 29 -3.22 17.82 0.43
N HIS A 30 -2.74 17.57 -0.79
CA HIS A 30 -3.38 16.68 -1.76
C HIS A 30 -2.81 15.26 -1.70
N ILE A 31 -1.83 15.00 -0.83
CA ILE A 31 -1.26 13.67 -0.60
C ILE A 31 -1.88 13.08 0.67
N THR A 32 -2.48 11.90 0.55
CA THR A 32 -2.98 11.14 1.71
C THR A 32 -2.26 9.80 1.82
N HIS A 33 -1.73 9.48 3.00
CA HIS A 33 -1.09 8.18 3.26
C HIS A 33 -2.03 7.25 4.03
N HIS A 34 -2.27 6.07 3.47
CA HIS A 34 -3.01 4.98 4.06
C HIS A 34 -2.09 3.77 4.23
N SER A 35 -2.05 3.21 5.44
CA SER A 35 -1.40 1.94 5.72
C SER A 35 -2.47 0.94 6.15
N LEU A 36 -2.50 -0.24 5.52
CA LEU A 36 -3.46 -1.30 5.84
C LEU A 36 -3.30 -1.74 7.30
N LEU A 37 -2.06 -2.06 7.71
CA LEU A 37 -1.76 -2.60 9.04
C LEU A 37 -1.16 -1.57 10.00
N GLY A 38 -0.76 -0.39 9.51
CA GLY A 38 0.02 0.58 10.29
C GLY A 38 -0.69 1.19 11.50
N LYS A 39 -2.02 1.05 11.60
CA LYS A 39 -2.80 1.52 12.76
C LYS A 39 -3.27 0.39 13.69
N MET A 40 -3.05 -0.87 13.33
CA MET A 40 -3.47 -2.03 14.11
C MET A 40 -2.42 -2.41 15.16
N SER A 41 -2.83 -2.90 16.32
CA SER A 41 -1.88 -3.50 17.27
C SER A 41 -1.33 -4.81 16.71
N ARG A 42 -0.18 -5.29 17.22
CA ARG A 42 0.34 -6.60 16.82
C ARG A 42 -0.68 -7.70 17.09
N GLU A 43 -1.35 -7.65 18.24
CA GLU A 43 -2.37 -8.62 18.62
C GLU A 43 -3.52 -8.66 17.62
N ASP A 44 -4.03 -7.49 17.19
CA ASP A 44 -5.10 -7.41 16.18
C ASP A 44 -4.62 -7.91 14.81
N VAL A 45 -3.39 -7.54 14.41
CA VAL A 45 -2.81 -8.05 13.15
C VAL A 45 -2.68 -9.57 13.19
N MET A 46 -2.25 -10.15 14.32
CA MET A 46 -2.15 -11.60 14.44
C MET A 46 -3.53 -12.27 14.55
N ALA A 47 -4.55 -11.61 15.09
CA ALA A 47 -5.91 -12.13 15.11
C ALA A 47 -6.50 -12.20 13.69
N ASP A 48 -6.35 -11.14 12.90
CA ASP A 48 -7.03 -11.00 11.61
C ASP A 48 -6.19 -11.52 10.44
N TYR A 49 -4.85 -11.35 10.50
CA TYR A 49 -3.93 -11.61 9.39
C TYR A 49 -2.91 -12.72 9.66
N ALA A 50 -3.04 -13.51 10.73
CA ALA A 50 -2.18 -14.68 10.93
C ALA A 50 -2.21 -15.60 9.70
N VAL A 51 -1.04 -16.15 9.38
CA VAL A 51 -0.84 -17.13 8.32
C VAL A 51 -1.55 -18.44 8.70
N GLU A 52 -2.46 -18.89 7.85
CA GLU A 52 -3.17 -20.16 8.01
C GLU A 52 -2.57 -21.26 7.11
N PRO A 53 -2.84 -22.54 7.38
CA PRO A 53 -2.42 -23.63 6.50
C PRO A 53 -2.95 -23.42 5.07
N GLY A 54 -2.03 -23.28 4.11
CA GLY A 54 -2.35 -23.01 2.70
C GLY A 54 -2.16 -21.56 2.27
N ASP A 55 -1.89 -20.65 3.22
CA ASP A 55 -1.53 -19.27 2.91
C ASP A 55 -0.04 -19.12 2.60
N ASP A 56 0.27 -18.12 1.77
CA ASP A 56 1.65 -17.71 1.52
C ASP A 56 2.04 -16.63 2.54
N PRO A 57 3.18 -16.77 3.23
CA PRO A 57 3.62 -15.75 4.17
C PRO A 57 4.06 -14.48 3.42
N LEU A 58 3.64 -13.33 3.95
CA LEU A 58 4.07 -12.00 3.52
C LEU A 58 4.77 -11.31 4.70
N LEU A 59 6.00 -10.85 4.45
CA LEU A 59 6.80 -10.13 5.43
C LEU A 59 6.41 -8.65 5.44
N THR A 60 6.14 -8.10 6.62
CA THR A 60 5.81 -6.68 6.77
C THR A 60 6.32 -6.12 8.10
N LEU A 61 6.56 -4.81 8.13
CA LEU A 61 6.92 -4.07 9.34
C LEU A 61 5.64 -3.50 9.97
N LEU A 62 5.40 -3.79 11.24
CA LEU A 62 4.24 -3.26 11.98
C LEU A 62 4.60 -1.96 12.71
N ASN A 63 3.60 -1.31 13.32
CA ASN A 63 3.76 -0.03 14.01
C ASN A 63 4.62 -0.09 15.29
N ASP A 64 4.83 -1.29 15.83
CA ASP A 64 5.75 -1.57 16.93
C ASP A 64 7.23 -1.67 16.46
N ASN A 65 7.48 -1.36 15.18
CA ASN A 65 8.77 -1.49 14.50
C ASN A 65 9.34 -2.92 14.52
N GLN A 66 8.46 -3.92 14.68
CA GLN A 66 8.85 -5.31 14.60
C GLN A 66 8.28 -5.96 13.33
N ILE A 67 9.05 -6.87 12.78
CA ILE A 67 8.67 -7.62 11.60
C ILE A 67 7.63 -8.69 11.98
N ALA A 68 6.63 -8.89 11.12
CA ALA A 68 5.63 -9.93 11.25
C ALA A 68 5.44 -10.67 9.92
N HIS A 69 5.03 -11.94 10.01
CA HIS A 69 4.55 -12.70 8.87
C HIS A 69 3.03 -12.73 8.91
N VAL A 70 2.42 -12.23 7.85
CA VAL A 70 0.97 -12.18 7.68
C VAL A 70 0.56 -12.98 6.45
N SER A 71 -0.70 -13.42 6.41
CA SER A 71 -1.27 -14.08 5.24
C SER A 71 -1.32 -13.13 4.05
N ARG A 72 -0.61 -13.50 2.97
CA ARG A 72 -0.66 -12.77 1.69
C ARG A 72 -2.09 -12.66 1.17
N GLN A 73 -2.85 -13.76 1.23
CA GLN A 73 -4.20 -13.87 0.71
C GLN A 73 -5.14 -12.89 1.41
N LYS A 74 -5.04 -12.79 2.73
CA LYS A 74 -5.84 -11.85 3.53
C LYS A 74 -5.43 -10.40 3.26
N VAL A 75 -4.13 -10.13 3.18
CA VAL A 75 -3.60 -8.80 2.83
C VAL A 75 -4.06 -8.36 1.44
N GLU A 76 -3.94 -9.22 0.42
CA GLU A 76 -4.35 -8.90 -0.96
C GLU A 76 -5.85 -8.59 -1.05
N ARG A 77 -6.70 -9.37 -0.39
CA ARG A 77 -8.15 -9.14 -0.33
C ARG A 77 -8.49 -7.78 0.26
N ASP A 78 -7.87 -7.45 1.40
CA ASP A 78 -8.22 -6.24 2.13
C ASP A 78 -7.57 -5.01 1.47
N LEU A 79 -6.38 -5.14 0.86
CA LEU A 79 -5.80 -4.10 0.01
C LEU A 79 -6.72 -3.74 -1.17
N GLN A 80 -7.27 -4.74 -1.88
CA GLN A 80 -8.21 -4.48 -2.96
C GLN A 80 -9.43 -3.69 -2.45
N SER A 81 -9.93 -4.04 -1.27
CA SER A 81 -11.05 -3.32 -0.64
C SER A 81 -10.69 -1.87 -0.31
N VAL A 82 -9.47 -1.61 0.17
CA VAL A 82 -8.99 -0.24 0.42
C VAL A 82 -8.82 0.54 -0.88
N VAL A 83 -8.28 -0.08 -1.94
CA VAL A 83 -8.17 0.54 -3.27
C VAL A 83 -9.56 0.95 -3.77
N GLU A 84 -10.58 0.10 -3.63
CA GLU A 84 -11.95 0.42 -4.02
C GLU A 84 -12.54 1.58 -3.20
N VAL A 85 -12.23 1.67 -1.90
CA VAL A 85 -12.66 2.80 -1.07
C VAL A 85 -12.01 4.10 -1.54
N LEU A 86 -10.71 4.10 -1.80
CA LEU A 86 -9.98 5.27 -2.30
C LEU A 86 -10.47 5.68 -3.70
N ASP A 87 -10.70 4.71 -4.58
CA ASP A 87 -11.23 4.92 -5.93
C ASP A 87 -12.63 5.57 -5.88
N ASN A 88 -13.48 5.14 -4.95
CA ASN A 88 -14.81 5.73 -4.73
C ASN A 88 -14.77 7.10 -4.03
N GLN A 89 -13.69 7.41 -3.31
CA GLN A 89 -13.47 8.75 -2.73
C GLN A 89 -13.05 9.79 -3.78
N GLY A 90 -12.77 9.34 -5.01
CA GLY A 90 -12.47 10.23 -6.13
C GLY A 90 -11.01 10.71 -6.17
N TYR A 91 -10.07 9.92 -5.62
CA TYR A 91 -8.65 10.20 -5.81
C TYR A 91 -8.28 10.07 -7.29
N ASP A 92 -7.45 10.97 -7.81
CA ASP A 92 -7.01 10.91 -9.21
C ASP A 92 -5.99 9.78 -9.41
N VAL A 93 -5.09 9.62 -8.43
CA VAL A 93 -4.01 8.64 -8.46
C VAL A 93 -3.94 7.89 -7.13
N ILE A 94 -3.79 6.57 -7.21
CA ILE A 94 -3.50 5.70 -6.07
C ILE A 94 -2.14 5.04 -6.33
N ILE A 95 -1.15 5.29 -5.49
CA ILE A 95 0.16 4.62 -5.56
C ILE A 95 0.21 3.52 -4.50
N LEU A 96 0.35 2.27 -4.94
CA LEU A 96 0.56 1.13 -4.06
C LEU A 96 2.06 0.90 -3.83
N MET A 97 2.56 1.38 -2.69
CA MET A 97 3.93 1.22 -2.25
C MET A 97 4.05 -0.07 -1.41
N SER A 98 4.49 -1.15 -2.05
CA SER A 98 4.74 -2.43 -1.41
C SER A 98 6.21 -2.83 -1.59
N THR A 99 6.77 -3.51 -0.58
CA THR A 99 8.06 -4.21 -0.67
C THR A 99 7.91 -5.66 -1.10
N ALA A 100 6.68 -6.20 -1.09
CA ALA A 100 6.35 -7.54 -1.54
C ALA A 100 5.64 -7.50 -2.90
N ALA A 101 6.02 -8.40 -3.81
CA ALA A 101 5.26 -8.62 -5.03
C ALA A 101 3.91 -9.24 -4.68
N ILE A 102 2.81 -8.53 -4.89
CA ILE A 102 1.44 -9.01 -4.66
C ILE A 102 0.68 -9.10 -5.99
N LYS A 103 -0.51 -9.70 -5.98
CA LYS A 103 -1.41 -9.65 -7.14
C LYS A 103 -1.71 -8.21 -7.54
N SER A 104 -1.95 -7.98 -8.83
CA SER A 104 -2.39 -6.67 -9.30
C SER A 104 -3.72 -6.32 -8.68
N MET A 105 -3.85 -5.07 -8.28
CA MET A 105 -5.11 -4.51 -7.81
C MET A 105 -5.85 -3.83 -8.98
N ALA A 106 -7.14 -3.60 -8.81
CA ALA A 106 -7.97 -2.93 -9.80
C ALA A 106 -8.61 -1.68 -9.21
N ALA A 107 -8.42 -0.54 -9.88
CA ALA A 107 -9.18 0.69 -9.69
C ALA A 107 -10.03 0.96 -10.94
N ARG A 108 -11.17 1.62 -10.79
CA ARG A 108 -12.11 1.89 -11.90
C ARG A 108 -11.99 3.30 -12.45
N ASN A 109 -11.79 4.28 -11.57
CA ASN A 109 -11.79 5.70 -11.91
C ASN A 109 -10.39 6.32 -11.73
N SER A 110 -9.67 5.92 -10.69
CA SER A 110 -8.31 6.37 -10.39
C SER A 110 -7.25 5.66 -11.23
N ILE A 111 -6.14 6.34 -11.46
CA ILE A 111 -4.92 5.69 -11.96
C ILE A 111 -4.27 4.94 -10.81
N LEU A 112 -4.21 3.61 -10.90
CA LEU A 112 -3.45 2.78 -9.97
C LEU A 112 -2.02 2.61 -10.46
N LEU A 113 -1.06 3.12 -9.68
CA LEU A 113 0.36 2.96 -9.92
C LEU A 113 0.94 1.91 -8.98
N GLU A 114 1.58 0.88 -9.55
CA GLU A 114 2.28 -0.17 -8.82
C GLU A 114 3.77 -0.11 -9.17
N PRO A 115 4.61 0.64 -8.41
CA PRO A 115 6.02 0.86 -8.78
C PRO A 115 6.83 -0.43 -8.96
N LEU A 116 6.55 -1.47 -8.17
CA LEU A 116 7.19 -2.79 -8.33
C LEU A 116 6.91 -3.45 -9.69
N ARG A 117 5.84 -3.06 -10.39
CA ARG A 117 5.50 -3.59 -11.72
C ARG A 117 5.99 -2.67 -12.84
N ILE A 118 6.13 -1.39 -12.56
CA ILE A 118 6.53 -0.36 -13.54
C ILE A 118 8.06 -0.25 -13.63
N ILE A 119 8.77 -0.21 -12.50
CA ILE A 119 10.21 0.07 -12.47
C ILE A 119 11.04 -1.08 -13.08
N PRO A 120 10.84 -2.38 -12.72
CA PRO A 120 11.68 -3.45 -13.26
C PRO A 120 11.72 -3.53 -14.80
N PRO A 121 10.59 -3.48 -15.55
CA PRO A 121 10.65 -3.51 -17.01
C PRO A 121 11.29 -2.25 -17.62
N LEU A 122 11.21 -1.09 -16.96
CA LEU A 122 11.86 0.15 -17.42
C LEU A 122 13.38 0.15 -17.23
N VAL A 123 13.89 -0.63 -16.27
CA VAL A 123 15.34 -0.79 -16.05
C VAL A 123 15.92 -1.89 -16.95
N ALA A 124 15.10 -2.86 -17.33
CA ALA A 124 15.51 -3.97 -18.18
C ALA A 124 15.65 -3.60 -19.67
N SER A 125 15.25 -2.38 -20.07
CA SER A 125 15.37 -1.83 -21.43
C SER A 125 16.65 -1.03 -21.62
#